data_AF-A0A357N7L5-F1
#
_entry.id   AF-A0A357N7L5-F1
#
_cell.length_a   1.000
_cell.length_b   1.000
_cell.length_c   1.000
_cell.angle_alpha   90.00
_cell.angle_beta   90.00
_cell.angle_gamma   90.00
#
_symmetry.space_group_name_H-M   'P 1'
#
loop_
_entity.id
_entity.type
_entity.pdbx_description
1 polymer ?
#
loop_
_entity_poly.entity_id
_entity_poly.type
_entity_poly.pdbx_seq_one_letter_code
_entity_poly.pdbx_strand_id
1 'polypeptide(L)'
;LQAAWVENLRGLNVCSQKGLVERFDSTIGAGTVLLPFGGKYQATPAEGMAAKLPVLTGETHTGTVMTYGYDPQLAMWSPFHGAVYALVEAVSKIVAMGGDYRQIR
;
A
#
# COMPACT_ATOMS: atom_id res chain seq x y z
N LEU A 1 12.69 22.63 -13.33
CA LEU A 1 12.38 21.28 -12.80
C LEU A 1 12.72 21.15 -11.31
N GLN A 2 13.91 21.56 -10.84
CA GLN A 2 14.28 21.48 -9.42
C GLN A 2 13.23 22.10 -8.47
N ALA A 3 12.78 23.32 -8.75
CA ALA A 3 11.76 23.98 -7.93
C ALA A 3 10.43 23.20 -7.87
N ALA A 4 9.96 22.69 -9.01
CA ALA A 4 8.73 21.89 -9.10
C ALA A 4 8.84 20.56 -8.33
N TRP A 5 10.02 19.92 -8.34
CA TRP A 5 10.26 18.71 -7.56
C TRP A 5 10.16 19.00 -6.06
N VAL A 6 10.89 20.01 -5.58
CA VAL A 6 10.91 20.38 -4.16
C VAL A 6 9.50 20.73 -3.68
N GLU A 7 8.73 21.43 -4.50
CA GLU A 7 7.34 21.73 -4.19
C GLU A 7 6.47 20.47 -4.11
N ASN A 8 6.62 19.54 -5.06
CA ASN A 8 5.88 18.27 -5.02
C ASN A 8 6.18 17.47 -3.74
N LEU A 9 7.45 17.37 -3.33
CA LEU A 9 7.84 16.65 -2.10
C LEU A 9 7.32 17.30 -0.81
N ARG A 10 6.94 18.59 -0.84
CA ARG A 10 6.35 19.29 0.31
C ARG A 10 4.87 19.01 0.48
N GLY A 11 4.19 18.53 -0.57
CA GLY A 11 2.77 18.20 -0.50
C GLY A 11 2.51 17.07 0.51
N LEU A 12 1.48 17.22 1.34
CA LEU A 12 1.15 16.23 2.38
C LEU A 12 0.84 14.83 1.82
N ASN A 13 0.30 14.77 0.61
CA ASN A 13 0.00 13.51 -0.08
C ASN A 13 1.25 12.81 -0.64
N VAL A 14 2.39 13.52 -0.70
CA VAL A 14 3.63 13.05 -1.34
C VAL A 14 4.79 12.92 -0.35
N CYS A 15 4.84 13.79 0.66
CA CYS A 15 5.88 13.75 1.69
C CYS A 15 5.86 12.43 2.47
N SER A 16 6.91 12.17 3.24
CA SER A 16 6.98 10.95 4.07
C SER A 16 5.82 10.88 5.06
N GLN A 17 5.07 9.76 5.01
CA GLN A 17 3.96 9.48 5.92
C GLN A 17 4.40 8.60 7.11
N LYS A 18 5.71 8.40 7.29
CA LYS A 18 6.30 7.52 8.29
C LYS A 18 5.84 7.83 9.72
N GLY A 19 5.81 9.11 10.09
CA GLY A 19 5.41 9.52 11.44
C GLY A 19 3.97 9.16 11.81
N LEU A 20 3.06 9.12 10.82
CA LEU A 20 1.68 8.66 11.05
C LEU A 20 1.62 7.14 11.14
N VAL A 21 2.25 6.45 10.21
CA VAL A 21 2.21 4.99 10.11
C VAL A 21 2.86 4.31 11.31
N GLU A 22 3.95 4.86 11.86
CA GLU A 22 4.61 4.34 13.07
C GLU A 22 3.77 4.47 14.35
N ARG A 23 2.63 5.16 14.30
CA ARG A 23 1.68 5.21 15.43
C ARG A 23 0.85 3.93 15.54
N PHE A 24 0.83 3.11 14.50
CA PHE A 24 0.07 1.87 14.44
C PHE A 24 1.01 0.66 14.60
N ASP A 25 0.57 -0.34 15.36
CA ASP A 25 1.30 -1.60 15.49
C ASP A 25 1.08 -2.47 14.24
N SER A 26 2.18 -2.90 13.65
CA SER A 26 2.20 -3.76 12.46
C SER A 26 2.65 -5.19 12.76
N THR A 27 2.89 -5.53 14.03
CA THR A 27 3.47 -6.82 14.44
C THR A 27 2.51 -7.71 15.22
N ILE A 28 1.38 -7.15 15.66
CA ILE A 28 0.38 -7.90 16.44
C ILE A 28 -0.13 -9.14 15.68
N GLY A 29 -0.19 -10.27 16.37
CA GLY A 29 -0.65 -11.55 15.81
C GLY A 29 0.40 -12.34 15.04
N ALA A 30 1.65 -11.86 14.93
CA ALA A 30 2.80 -12.56 14.33
C ALA A 30 2.59 -13.08 12.89
N GLY A 31 1.57 -12.60 12.18
CA GLY A 31 1.24 -12.99 10.81
C GLY A 31 1.81 -12.05 9.75
N THR A 32 2.28 -10.85 10.12
CA THR A 32 2.73 -9.84 9.16
C THR A 32 3.98 -10.28 8.42
N VAL A 33 3.93 -10.23 7.08
CA VAL A 33 5.06 -10.55 6.20
C VAL A 33 5.78 -9.27 5.78
N LEU A 34 5.02 -8.24 5.38
CA LEU A 34 5.56 -6.93 5.00
C LEU A 34 5.27 -5.90 6.09
N LEU A 35 6.33 -5.38 6.70
CA LEU A 35 6.23 -4.20 7.54
C LEU A 35 5.91 -2.95 6.69
N PRO A 36 5.28 -1.91 7.26
CA PRO A 36 4.89 -0.73 6.51
C PRO A 36 6.05 0.01 5.83
N PHE A 37 7.26 -0.11 6.38
CA PHE A 37 8.49 0.36 5.76
C PHE A 37 9.54 -0.75 5.68
N GLY A 38 10.19 -0.84 4.52
CA GLY A 38 11.23 -1.82 4.24
C GLY A 38 12.63 -1.22 4.12
N GLY A 39 13.58 -2.12 3.84
CA GLY A 39 14.99 -1.80 3.63
C GLY A 39 15.78 -1.58 4.92
N LYS A 40 17.10 -1.45 4.77
CA LYS A 40 18.06 -1.27 5.89
C LYS A 40 17.70 -0.09 6.80
N TYR A 41 17.11 0.97 6.24
CA TYR A 41 16.78 2.20 6.94
C TYR A 41 15.29 2.35 7.27
N GLN A 42 14.45 1.35 6.95
CA GLN A 42 13.00 1.41 7.18
C GLN A 42 12.41 2.72 6.59
N ALA A 43 12.74 3.00 5.33
CA ALA A 43 12.41 4.26 4.67
C ALA A 43 11.60 4.08 3.38
N THR A 44 11.50 2.86 2.87
CA THR A 44 10.76 2.55 1.65
C THR A 44 9.36 2.07 2.04
N PRO A 45 8.28 2.80 1.69
CA PRO A 45 6.93 2.36 2.01
C PRO A 45 6.59 1.06 1.27
N ALA A 46 5.78 0.21 1.90
CA ALA A 46 5.18 -0.94 1.22
C ALA A 46 3.99 -0.49 0.34
N GLU A 47 3.80 -1.15 -0.81
CA GLU A 47 2.68 -0.88 -1.72
C GLU A 47 1.33 -1.38 -1.18
N GLY A 48 1.36 -2.24 -0.17
CA GLY A 48 0.18 -2.79 0.49
C GLY A 48 0.52 -3.67 1.68
N MET A 49 -0.50 -4.28 2.25
CA MET A 49 -0.36 -5.22 3.37
C MET A 49 -0.18 -6.64 2.83
N ALA A 50 0.72 -7.40 3.46
CA ALA A 50 0.82 -8.84 3.26
C ALA A 50 0.93 -9.55 4.62
N ALA A 51 0.05 -10.53 4.86
CA ALA A 51 0.02 -11.30 6.10
C ALA A 51 -0.28 -12.78 5.85
N LYS A 52 0.27 -13.66 6.68
CA LYS A 52 0.01 -15.10 6.66
C LYS A 52 -1.38 -15.40 7.23
N LEU A 53 -2.03 -16.43 6.69
CA LEU A 53 -3.29 -16.91 7.26
C LEU A 53 -3.04 -17.62 8.59
N PRO A 54 -3.81 -17.32 9.66
CA PRO A 54 -3.67 -18.02 10.93
C PRO A 54 -4.13 -19.48 10.78
N VAL A 55 -3.36 -20.42 11.34
CA VAL A 55 -3.68 -21.85 11.40
C VAL A 55 -3.71 -22.32 12.85
N LEU A 56 -4.51 -23.35 13.14
CA LEU A 56 -4.68 -23.87 14.51
C LEU A 56 -3.37 -24.43 15.09
N THR A 57 -2.52 -25.00 14.25
CA THR A 57 -1.23 -25.57 14.65
C THR A 57 -0.18 -25.34 13.57
N GLY A 58 1.03 -24.97 13.99
CA GLY A 58 2.20 -24.84 13.11
C GLY A 58 2.22 -23.57 12.26
N GLU A 59 2.88 -23.66 11.11
CA GLU A 59 3.15 -22.55 10.18
C GLU A 59 2.45 -22.78 8.84
N THR A 60 2.02 -21.70 8.19
CA THR A 60 1.50 -21.75 6.80
C THR A 60 2.47 -21.10 5.83
N HIS A 61 2.34 -21.40 4.53
CA HIS A 61 2.93 -20.60 3.45
C HIS A 61 1.89 -19.77 2.70
N THR A 62 0.62 -19.87 3.10
CA THR A 62 -0.48 -19.13 2.48
C THR A 62 -0.66 -17.80 3.18
N GLY A 63 -0.76 -16.73 2.39
CA GLY A 63 -1.00 -15.38 2.89
C GLY A 63 -2.03 -14.65 2.06
N THR A 64 -2.49 -13.54 2.61
CA THR A 64 -3.37 -12.57 1.96
C THR A 64 -2.59 -11.30 1.69
N VAL A 65 -2.99 -10.62 0.61
CA VAL A 65 -2.45 -9.32 0.22
C VAL A 65 -3.61 -8.37 0.06
N MET A 66 -3.46 -7.14 0.55
CA MET A 66 -4.50 -6.12 0.50
C MET A 66 -3.92 -4.77 0.09
N THR A 67 -4.59 -4.08 -0.83
CA THR A 67 -4.23 -2.76 -1.33
C THR A 67 -5.47 -1.87 -1.44
N TYR A 68 -5.22 -0.60 -1.71
CA TYR A 68 -6.25 0.37 -2.05
C TYR A 68 -5.69 1.38 -3.05
N GLY A 69 -6.59 2.04 -3.77
CA GLY A 69 -6.29 3.15 -4.67
C GLY A 69 -7.43 4.15 -4.64
N TYR A 70 -7.11 5.45 -4.62
CA TYR A 70 -8.09 6.52 -4.66
C TYR A 70 -7.41 7.87 -4.87
N ASP A 71 -7.87 8.61 -5.88
CA ASP A 71 -7.45 10.00 -6.13
C ASP A 71 -8.66 10.95 -5.97
N PRO A 72 -8.68 11.81 -4.93
CA PRO A 72 -9.79 12.73 -4.69
C PRO A 72 -9.88 13.85 -5.75
N GLN A 73 -8.76 14.28 -6.34
CA GLN A 73 -8.77 15.34 -7.34
C GLN A 73 -9.39 14.83 -8.64
N LEU A 74 -9.04 13.61 -9.03
CA LEU A 74 -9.57 12.98 -10.21
C LEU A 74 -11.06 12.59 -10.02
N ALA A 75 -11.43 12.10 -8.83
CA ALA A 75 -12.83 11.82 -8.50
C ALA A 75 -13.70 13.09 -8.47
N MET A 76 -13.16 14.22 -8.01
CA MET A 76 -13.86 15.51 -8.03
C MET A 76 -14.08 16.03 -9.46
N TRP A 77 -13.10 15.85 -10.35
CA TRP A 77 -13.22 16.22 -11.76
C TRP A 77 -14.20 15.32 -12.51
N SER A 78 -14.08 14.00 -12.32
CA SER A 78 -14.97 13.01 -12.92
C SER A 78 -15.09 11.79 -12.01
N PRO A 79 -16.24 11.60 -11.34
CA PRO A 79 -16.44 10.43 -10.47
C PRO A 79 -16.28 9.10 -11.21
N PHE A 80 -16.66 9.05 -12.49
CA PHE A 80 -16.48 7.88 -13.34
C PHE A 80 -15.01 7.53 -13.52
N HIS A 81 -14.18 8.49 -13.94
CA HIS A 81 -12.75 8.24 -14.08
C HIS A 81 -12.11 7.97 -12.72
N GLY A 82 -12.57 8.64 -11.66
CA GLY A 82 -12.12 8.39 -10.28
C GLY A 82 -12.28 6.94 -9.87
N ALA A 83 -13.46 6.38 -10.11
CA ALA A 83 -13.75 4.97 -9.85
C ALA A 83 -12.88 4.03 -10.70
N VAL A 84 -12.69 4.32 -11.99
CA VAL A 84 -11.84 3.51 -12.88
C VAL A 84 -10.38 3.52 -12.40
N TYR A 85 -9.81 4.69 -12.14
CA TYR A 85 -8.41 4.81 -11.72
C TYR A 85 -8.16 4.27 -10.31
N ALA A 86 -9.13 4.39 -9.39
CA ALA A 86 -9.06 3.75 -8.08
C ALA A 86 -8.86 2.23 -8.20
N LEU A 87 -9.61 1.59 -9.11
CA LEU A 87 -9.49 0.15 -9.36
C LEU A 87 -8.15 -0.20 -10.03
N VAL A 88 -7.74 0.58 -11.03
CA VAL A 88 -6.45 0.39 -11.71
C VAL A 88 -5.28 0.51 -10.73
N GLU A 89 -5.29 1.51 -9.86
CA GLU A 89 -4.24 1.71 -8.85
C GLU A 89 -4.20 0.56 -7.83
N ALA A 90 -5.36 0.15 -7.29
CA ALA A 90 -5.43 -0.96 -6.34
C ALA A 90 -4.90 -2.27 -6.94
N VAL A 91 -5.32 -2.60 -8.16
CA VAL A 91 -4.86 -3.81 -8.89
C VAL A 91 -3.37 -3.72 -9.21
N SER A 92 -2.89 -2.56 -9.65
CA SER A 92 -1.47 -2.35 -9.98
C SER A 92 -0.57 -2.60 -8.78
N LYS A 93 -0.97 -2.15 -7.57
CA LYS A 93 -0.24 -2.42 -6.33
C LYS A 93 -0.20 -3.90 -5.97
N ILE A 94 -1.28 -4.65 -6.20
CA ILE A 94 -1.29 -6.12 -5.98
C ILE A 94 -0.31 -6.81 -6.92
N VAL A 95 -0.33 -6.45 -8.20
CA VAL A 95 0.60 -7.01 -9.20
C VAL A 95 2.05 -6.66 -8.86
N ALA A 96 2.32 -5.43 -8.42
CA ALA A 96 3.65 -5.01 -8.00
C ALA A 96 4.19 -5.81 -6.79
N MET A 97 3.30 -6.27 -5.92
CA MET A 97 3.63 -7.17 -4.80
C MET A 97 3.72 -8.66 -5.20
N GLY A 98 3.53 -8.98 -6.49
CA GLY A 98 3.61 -10.35 -7.01
C GLY A 98 2.30 -11.13 -7.02
N GLY A 99 1.16 -10.48 -6.78
CA GLY A 99 -0.16 -11.11 -6.86
C GLY A 99 -0.68 -11.27 -8.31
N ASP A 100 -1.49 -12.30 -8.55
CA ASP A 100 -2.19 -12.48 -9.83
C ASP A 100 -3.46 -11.62 -9.87
N TYR A 101 -3.51 -10.65 -10.79
CA TYR A 101 -4.65 -9.75 -10.95
C TYR A 101 -5.97 -10.47 -11.26
N ARG A 102 -5.91 -11.69 -11.79
CA ARG A 102 -7.09 -12.50 -12.14
C ARG A 102 -7.76 -13.12 -10.92
N GLN A 103 -7.06 -13.18 -9.78
CA GLN A 103 -7.54 -13.79 -8.55
C GLN A 103 -8.00 -12.77 -7.50
N ILE A 104 -7.88 -11.47 -7.79
CA ILE A 104 -8.33 -10.39 -6.91
C ILE A 104 -9.86 -10.44 -6.78
N ARG A 105 -10.36 -10.16 -5.57
CA ARG A 105 -11.77 -10.18 -5.19
C ARG A 105 -12.18 -8.84 -4.59
#